data_AF-A0A418VGX7-F1
#
_entry.id   AF-A0A418VGX7-F1
#
_cell.length_a   1.000
_cell.length_b   1.000
_cell.length_c   1.000
_cell.angle_alpha   90.00
_cell.angle_beta   90.00
_cell.angle_gamma   90.00
#
_symmetry.space_group_name_H-M   'P 1'
#
loop_
_entity.id
_entity.type
_entity.pdbx_description
1 polymer ?
#
loop_
_entity_poly.entity_id
_entity_poly.type
_entity_poly.pdbx_seq_one_letter_code
_entity_poly.pdbx_strand_id
1 'polypeptide(L)'
;MIYGFKLHAWALPNGRIVRYLIRPAHEHDLNAGEQMNADWPTYGGPKIIGDKAYVGGGYITPPKTNARYPDLRWRDEYHAARKAIESAFSSVAGRGLRWGQVKTIWGLRLKVALVLIAYNLRFQNFGPVNP
;
A
#
# COMPACT_ATOMS: atom_id res chain seq x y z
N MET A 1 -1.11 -22.00 11.61
CA MET A 1 0.33 -21.73 11.43
C MET A 1 0.47 -20.45 10.60
N ILE A 2 1.34 -19.50 11.00
CA ILE A 2 1.56 -18.25 10.26
C ILE A 2 2.79 -18.45 9.35
N TYR A 3 2.57 -18.46 8.03
CA TYR A 3 3.64 -18.67 7.03
C TYR A 3 4.35 -17.37 6.60
N GLY A 4 4.03 -16.25 7.24
CA GLY A 4 4.63 -14.95 6.96
C GLY A 4 3.72 -13.78 7.32
N PHE A 5 4.13 -12.60 6.89
CA PHE A 5 3.39 -11.35 7.07
C PHE A 5 3.21 -10.64 5.74
N LYS A 6 2.05 -10.02 5.56
CA LYS A 6 1.76 -9.10 4.46
C LYS A 6 1.95 -7.66 4.94
N LEU A 7 2.44 -6.82 4.04
CA LEU A 7 2.45 -5.37 4.19
C LEU A 7 1.35 -4.79 3.30
N HIS A 8 0.36 -4.16 3.93
CA HIS A 8 -0.64 -3.35 3.25
C HIS A 8 -0.23 -1.89 3.40
N ALA A 9 -0.37 -1.08 2.36
CA ALA A 9 0.01 0.32 2.44
C ALA A 9 -0.83 1.20 1.52
N TRP A 10 -1.04 2.43 1.98
CA TRP A 10 -1.57 3.52 1.19
C TRP A 10 -0.44 4.33 0.59
N ALA A 11 -0.57 4.65 -0.69
CA ALA A 11 0.27 5.63 -1.35
C ALA A 11 -0.57 6.73 -1.99
N LEU A 12 -0.03 7.94 -1.99
CA LEU A 12 -0.54 9.05 -2.79
C LEU A 12 -0.33 8.77 -4.28
N PRO A 13 -1.02 9.49 -5.19
CA PRO A 13 -0.84 9.32 -6.64
C PRO A 13 0.62 9.50 -7.13
N ASN A 14 1.44 10.29 -6.41
CA ASN A 14 2.86 10.44 -6.70
C ASN A 14 3.73 9.27 -6.21
N GLY A 15 3.14 8.27 -5.55
CA GLY A 15 3.80 7.09 -5.02
C GLY A 15 4.33 7.21 -3.59
N ARG A 16 4.15 8.35 -2.90
CA ARG A 16 4.55 8.50 -1.48
C ARG A 16 3.69 7.62 -0.59
N ILE A 17 4.32 6.79 0.25
CA ILE A 17 3.59 5.92 1.19
C ILE A 17 3.17 6.75 2.41
N VAL A 18 1.89 6.76 2.75
CA VAL A 18 1.31 7.61 3.81
C VAL A 18 0.79 6.83 5.01
N ARG A 19 0.45 5.56 4.81
CA ARG A 19 0.01 4.66 5.88
C ARG A 19 0.42 3.24 5.53
N TYR A 20 0.70 2.43 6.53
CA TYR A 20 0.93 1.00 6.33
C TYR A 20 0.39 0.18 7.49
N LEU A 21 0.12 -1.09 7.21
CA LEU A 21 -0.37 -2.07 8.15
C LEU A 21 0.33 -3.41 7.89
N ILE A 22 0.85 -4.03 8.95
CA ILE A 22 1.42 -5.39 8.88
C ILE A 22 0.40 -6.36 9.45
N ARG A 23 0.06 -7.39 8.68
CA ARG A 23 -0.84 -8.46 9.11
C ARG A 23 -0.28 -9.85 8.81
N PRO A 24 -0.64 -10.87 9.60
CA PRO A 24 -0.32 -12.26 9.27
C PRO A 24 -0.81 -12.61 7.85
N ALA A 25 -0.04 -13.42 7.12
CA ALA A 25 -0.36 -13.72 5.72
C ALA A 25 -1.69 -14.47 5.50
N HIS A 26 -2.22 -15.13 6.54
CA HIS A 26 -3.51 -15.81 6.48
C HIS A 26 -4.71 -14.85 6.55
N GLU A 27 -4.48 -13.60 6.94
CA GLU A 27 -5.55 -12.61 7.03
C GLU A 27 -6.00 -12.20 5.63
N HIS A 28 -7.32 -12.10 5.47
CA HIS A 28 -7.95 -11.70 4.22
C HIS A 28 -7.66 -10.22 3.95
N ASP A 29 -7.31 -9.89 2.70
CA ASP A 29 -6.86 -8.54 2.34
C ASP A 29 -7.96 -7.49 2.56
N LEU A 30 -9.24 -7.86 2.44
CA LEU A 30 -10.38 -7.02 2.81
C LEU A 30 -10.37 -6.60 4.28
N ASN A 31 -10.13 -7.52 5.22
CA ASN A 31 -10.10 -7.20 6.65
C ASN A 31 -8.96 -6.25 6.99
N ALA A 32 -7.79 -6.47 6.39
CA ALA A 32 -6.65 -5.57 6.53
C ALA A 32 -6.97 -4.19 5.93
N GLY A 33 -7.68 -4.16 4.81
CA GLY A 33 -8.20 -2.96 4.18
C GLY A 33 -9.16 -2.17 5.08
N GLU A 34 -10.18 -2.83 5.64
CA GLU A 34 -11.13 -2.23 6.58
C GLU A 34 -10.42 -1.61 7.79
N GLN A 35 -9.47 -2.35 8.40
CA GLN A 35 -8.69 -1.85 9.52
C GLN A 35 -7.80 -0.66 9.16
N MET A 36 -7.23 -0.67 7.95
CA MET A 36 -6.41 0.45 7.46
C MET A 36 -7.26 1.69 7.17
N ASN A 37 -8.57 1.51 6.98
CA ASN A 37 -9.52 2.53 6.58
C ASN A 37 -10.43 2.97 7.73
N ALA A 38 -10.31 2.39 8.92
CA ALA A 38 -11.19 2.64 10.06
C ALA A 38 -11.32 4.14 10.41
N ASP A 39 -10.24 4.90 10.23
CA ASP A 39 -10.22 6.34 10.54
C ASP A 39 -10.64 7.22 9.36
N TRP A 40 -10.78 6.68 8.15
CA TRP A 40 -11.04 7.49 6.95
C TRP A 40 -12.40 8.17 6.85
N PRO A 41 -13.49 7.63 7.41
CA PRO A 41 -14.74 8.36 7.53
C PRO A 41 -14.56 9.74 8.18
N THR A 42 -13.62 9.88 9.12
CA THR A 42 -13.28 11.16 9.78
C THR A 42 -12.65 12.18 8.84
N TYR A 43 -12.10 11.76 7.70
CA TYR A 43 -11.46 12.62 6.70
C TYR A 43 -12.30 12.77 5.41
N GLY A 44 -13.61 12.46 5.47
CA GLY A 44 -14.51 12.55 4.33
C GLY A 44 -14.43 11.40 3.33
N GLY A 45 -13.70 10.31 3.67
CA GLY A 45 -13.64 9.07 2.89
C GLY A 45 -13.14 9.24 1.45
N PRO A 46 -11.82 9.19 1.18
CA PRO A 46 -11.31 9.36 -0.18
C PRO A 46 -11.84 8.28 -1.14
N LYS A 47 -11.89 8.59 -2.43
CA LYS A 47 -12.02 7.54 -3.47
C LYS A 47 -10.79 6.64 -3.39
N ILE A 48 -11.02 5.39 -3.06
CA ILE A 48 -9.96 4.44 -2.78
C ILE A 48 -9.77 3.51 -3.97
N ILE A 49 -8.58 3.55 -4.56
CA ILE A 49 -8.15 2.60 -5.59
C ILE A 49 -7.37 1.49 -4.90
N GLY A 50 -7.73 0.23 -5.17
CA GLY A 50 -7.11 -0.93 -4.56
C GLY A 50 -6.54 -1.90 -5.58
N ASP A 51 -5.60 -2.73 -5.13
CA ASP A 51 -5.30 -3.97 -5.83
C ASP A 51 -6.55 -4.86 -5.89
N LYS A 52 -6.57 -5.79 -6.86
CA LYS A 52 -7.68 -6.73 -7.03
C LYS A 52 -7.96 -7.58 -5.78
N ALA A 53 -6.97 -7.83 -4.93
CA ALA A 53 -7.17 -8.53 -3.67
C ALA A 53 -8.20 -7.85 -2.73
N TYR A 54 -8.46 -6.55 -2.94
CA TYR A 54 -9.41 -5.76 -2.16
C TYR A 54 -10.81 -5.66 -2.79
N VAL A 55 -11.11 -6.45 -3.84
CA VAL A 55 -12.43 -6.38 -4.48
C VAL A 55 -13.55 -6.75 -3.50
N GLY A 56 -14.62 -5.96 -3.47
CA GLY A 56 -15.76 -6.14 -2.55
C GLY A 56 -15.80 -5.17 -1.37
N GLY A 57 -14.68 -4.56 -0.98
CA GLY A 57 -14.62 -3.62 0.17
C GLY A 57 -14.87 -2.15 -0.18
N GLY A 58 -15.62 -1.85 -1.24
CA GLY A 58 -15.83 -0.49 -1.75
C GLY A 58 -14.69 0.07 -2.62
N TYR A 59 -13.54 -0.60 -2.66
CA TYR A 59 -12.38 -0.26 -3.51
C TYR A 59 -12.75 -0.23 -4.99
N ILE A 60 -12.18 0.73 -5.72
CA ILE A 60 -12.15 0.73 -7.18
C ILE A 60 -10.94 -0.12 -7.59
N THR A 61 -11.20 -1.27 -8.21
CA THR A 61 -10.14 -2.22 -8.57
C THR A 61 -10.00 -2.35 -10.08
N PRO A 62 -8.78 -2.62 -10.59
CA PRO A 62 -8.56 -2.74 -12.02
C PRO A 62 -9.32 -3.93 -12.62
N PRO A 63 -9.94 -3.78 -13.81
CA PRO A 63 -10.62 -4.88 -14.48
C PRO A 63 -9.63 -5.98 -14.89
N LYS A 64 -10.05 -7.25 -14.81
CA LYS A 64 -9.33 -8.36 -15.48
C LYS A 64 -9.62 -8.29 -16.97
N THR A 65 -8.64 -8.66 -17.81
CA THR A 65 -8.83 -8.85 -19.25
C THR A 65 -10.01 -9.80 -19.58
N ASN A 66 -10.28 -10.77 -18.70
CA ASN A 66 -11.38 -11.73 -18.83
C ASN A 66 -12.50 -11.49 -17.79
N ALA A 67 -12.64 -10.28 -17.25
CA ALA A 67 -13.72 -9.99 -16.30
C ALA A 67 -15.06 -10.00 -17.03
N ARG A 68 -16.00 -10.85 -16.58
CA ARG A 68 -17.38 -10.87 -17.10
C ARG A 68 -18.11 -9.56 -16.79
N TYR A 69 -17.76 -8.93 -15.67
CA TYR A 69 -18.29 -7.63 -15.22
C TYR A 69 -17.14 -6.77 -14.70
N PRO A 70 -16.56 -5.88 -15.54
CA PRO A 70 -15.55 -4.93 -15.08
C PRO A 70 -16.17 -3.91 -14.11
N ASP A 71 -15.38 -3.38 -13.17
CA ASP A 71 -15.84 -2.31 -12.29
C ASP A 71 -16.06 -1.04 -13.12
N LEU A 72 -17.31 -0.64 -13.29
CA LEU A 72 -17.71 0.53 -14.09
C LEU A 72 -17.14 1.85 -13.55
N ARG A 73 -16.70 1.86 -12.29
CA ARG A 73 -16.05 3.04 -11.68
C ARG A 73 -14.60 3.18 -12.11
N TRP A 74 -13.99 2.14 -12.70
CA TRP A 74 -12.62 2.21 -13.21
C TRP A 74 -12.52 3.18 -14.38
N ARG A 75 -11.55 4.09 -14.31
CA ARG A 75 -11.26 5.10 -15.33
C ARG A 75 -9.81 4.99 -15.76
N ASP A 76 -9.51 5.39 -16.99
CA ASP A 76 -8.16 5.29 -17.54
C ASP A 76 -7.13 6.08 -16.74
N GLU A 77 -7.54 7.20 -16.15
CA GLU A 77 -6.73 8.02 -15.24
C GLU A 77 -6.18 7.24 -14.02
N TYR A 78 -6.86 6.17 -13.60
CA TYR A 78 -6.43 5.33 -12.48
C TYR A 78 -5.32 4.34 -12.87
N HIS A 79 -5.05 4.12 -14.16
CA HIS A 79 -3.91 3.30 -14.58
C HIS A 79 -2.57 3.91 -14.16
N ALA A 80 -2.43 5.24 -14.26
CA ALA A 80 -1.23 5.93 -13.83
C ALA A 80 -1.04 5.81 -12.31
N ALA A 81 -2.09 6.03 -11.52
CA ALA A 81 -2.07 5.85 -10.07
C ALA A 81 -1.70 4.41 -9.67
N ARG A 82 -2.31 3.41 -10.31
CA ARG A 82 -1.96 2.00 -10.10
C ARG A 82 -0.49 1.73 -10.39
N LYS A 83 0.03 2.24 -11.53
CA LYS A 83 1.43 2.05 -11.91
C LYS A 83 2.40 2.72 -10.93
N ALA A 84 2.05 3.89 -10.41
CA ALA A 84 2.82 4.56 -9.37
C ALA A 84 2.88 3.71 -8.08
N ILE A 85 1.76 3.11 -7.68
CA ILE A 85 1.69 2.20 -6.52
C ILE A 85 2.53 0.94 -6.77
N GLU A 86 2.38 0.27 -7.91
CA GLU A 86 3.19 -0.92 -8.27
C GLU A 86 4.68 -0.61 -8.23
N SER A 87 5.07 0.56 -8.76
CA SER A 87 6.46 1.04 -8.75
C SER A 87 6.96 1.32 -7.33
N ALA A 88 6.13 1.89 -6.46
CA ALA A 88 6.44 2.10 -5.04
C ALA A 88 6.75 0.77 -4.35
N PHE A 89 5.87 -0.22 -4.50
CA PHE A 89 6.04 -1.56 -3.91
C PHE A 89 7.26 -2.29 -4.46
N SER A 90 7.54 -2.20 -5.76
CA SER A 90 8.76 -2.75 -6.36
C SER A 90 10.02 -2.10 -5.76
N SER A 91 10.01 -0.78 -5.61
CA SER A 91 11.11 0.01 -5.07
C SER A 91 11.42 -0.32 -3.60
N VAL A 92 10.40 -0.50 -2.76
CA VAL A 92 10.60 -0.94 -1.36
C VAL A 92 11.00 -2.42 -1.28
N ALA A 93 10.47 -3.28 -2.15
CA ALA A 93 10.87 -4.69 -2.22
C ALA A 93 12.37 -4.83 -2.55
N GLY A 94 12.88 -4.02 -3.48
CA GLY A 94 14.30 -3.97 -3.84
C GLY A 94 15.21 -3.43 -2.74
N ARG A 95 14.68 -2.70 -1.75
CA ARG A 95 15.42 -2.19 -0.57
C ARG A 95 15.52 -3.19 0.57
N GLY A 96 15.45 -4.49 0.26
CA GLY A 96 15.62 -5.55 1.26
C GLY A 96 14.38 -5.83 2.13
N LEU A 97 13.20 -5.26 1.82
CA LEU A 97 11.97 -5.53 2.56
C LEU A 97 11.69 -7.04 2.65
N ARG A 98 11.91 -7.76 1.54
CA ARG A 98 11.66 -9.21 1.42
C ARG A 98 12.79 -10.09 1.96
N TRP A 99 13.96 -9.51 2.28
CA TRP A 99 15.19 -10.28 2.50
C TRP A 99 15.60 -10.28 3.96
N GLY A 100 16.23 -11.36 4.42
CA GLY A 100 16.74 -11.45 5.79
C GLY A 100 15.69 -11.95 6.78
N GLN A 101 16.12 -12.85 7.65
CA GLN A 101 15.28 -13.46 8.66
C GLN A 101 15.10 -12.51 9.84
N VAL A 102 13.86 -12.24 10.20
CA VAL A 102 13.52 -11.44 11.38
C VAL A 102 12.93 -12.34 12.44
N LYS A 103 13.47 -12.27 13.66
CA LYS A 103 13.13 -13.21 14.75
C LYS A 103 11.97 -12.74 15.62
N THR A 104 11.61 -11.46 15.58
CA THR A 104 10.58 -10.87 16.43
C THR A 104 9.65 -9.94 15.64
N ILE A 105 8.41 -9.79 16.12
CA ILE A 105 7.45 -8.85 15.51
C ILE A 105 7.91 -7.40 15.59
N TRP A 106 8.63 -7.03 16.66
CA TRP A 106 9.20 -5.70 16.84
C TRP A 106 10.32 -5.43 15.82
N GLY A 107 11.21 -6.40 15.61
CA GLY A 107 12.22 -6.30 14.57
C GLY A 107 11.59 -6.16 13.19
N LEU A 108 10.48 -6.85 12.93
CA LEU A 108 9.79 -6.77 11.64
C LEU A 108 9.20 -5.37 11.44
N ARG A 109 8.52 -4.84 12.45
CA ARG A 109 7.96 -3.49 12.43
C ARG A 109 9.04 -2.44 12.22
N LEU A 110 10.15 -2.53 12.95
CA LEU A 110 11.27 -1.60 12.82
C LEU A 110 11.87 -1.65 11.41
N LYS A 111 12.13 -2.86 10.89
CA LYS A 111 12.67 -3.05 9.54
C LYS A 111 11.76 -2.41 8.48
N VAL A 112 10.46 -2.70 8.53
CA VAL A 112 9.48 -2.11 7.61
C VAL A 112 9.49 -0.59 7.74
N ALA A 113 9.43 -0.05 8.95
CA ALA A 113 9.45 1.40 9.19
C ALA A 113 10.68 2.07 8.56
N LEU A 114 11.89 1.53 8.79
CA LEU A 114 13.13 2.07 8.24
C LEU A 114 13.15 2.04 6.71
N VAL A 115 12.71 0.93 6.09
CA VAL A 115 12.64 0.81 4.63
C VAL A 115 11.65 1.82 4.04
N LEU A 116 10.48 1.97 4.66
CA LEU A 116 9.45 2.90 4.19
C LEU A 116 9.87 4.35 4.37
N ILE A 117 10.52 4.70 5.49
CA ILE A 117 11.10 6.02 5.71
C ILE A 117 12.14 6.30 4.63
N ALA A 118 13.12 5.41 4.45
CA ALA A 118 14.18 5.58 3.45
C ALA A 118 13.63 5.74 2.03
N TYR A 119 12.59 4.97 1.67
CA TYR A 119 11.87 5.16 0.41
C TYR A 119 11.20 6.54 0.32
N ASN A 120 10.53 6.97 1.39
CA ASN A 120 9.81 8.23 1.42
C ASN A 120 10.70 9.49 1.42
N LEU A 121 11.97 9.38 1.82
CA LEU A 121 12.92 10.51 1.79
C LEU A 121 13.08 11.09 0.37
N ARG A 122 12.83 10.31 -0.69
CA ARG A 122 12.86 10.81 -2.07
C ARG A 122 11.78 11.85 -2.41
N PHE A 123 10.76 11.98 -1.56
CA PHE A 123 9.69 12.97 -1.70
C PHE A 123 9.88 14.18 -0.79
N GLN A 124 10.93 14.19 0.03
CA GLN A 124 11.29 15.34 0.85
C GLN A 124 12.16 16.28 0.01
N ASN A 125 11.85 17.57 0.04
CA ASN A 125 12.77 18.59 -0.45
C ASN A 125 13.78 18.87 0.66
N PHE A 126 14.98 18.32 0.55
CA PHE A 126 16.13 18.71 1.37
C PHE A 126 16.83 19.98 0.85
N GLY A 127 16.10 20.82 0.09
CA GLY A 127 16.62 22.12 -0.30
C GLY A 127 16.95 22.94 0.96
N PRO A 128 17.94 23.83 0.91
CA PRO A 128 18.22 24.71 2.02
C PRO A 128 16.94 25.47 2.38
N VAL A 129 16.55 25.38 3.65
CA VAL A 129 15.57 26.29 4.23
C VAL A 129 16.30 27.63 4.29
N ASN A 130 16.11 28.48 3.28
CA ASN A 130 16.58 29.85 3.38
C ASN A 130 15.82 30.50 4.56
N PRO A 131 16.53 31.03 5.57
CA PRO A 131 15.91 31.76 6.67
C PRO A 131 15.22 33.04 6.21
#